data_AF-A0A090D5C4-F1
#
_entry.id   AF-A0A090D5C4-F1
#
_cell.length_a   1.000
_cell.length_b   1.000
_cell.length_c   1.000
_cell.angle_alpha   90.00
_cell.angle_beta   90.00
_cell.angle_gamma   90.00
#
_symmetry.space_group_name_H-M   'P 1'
#
loop_
_entity.id
_entity.type
_entity.pdbx_description
1 polymer ?
#
loop_
_entity_poly.entity_id
_entity_poly.type
_entity_poly.pdbx_seq_one_letter_code
_entity_poly.pdbx_strand_id
1 'polypeptide(L)'
;MSRPTTNKMSPLRTTLPRLPVFRRSIFTPSHLRQYSSSSQKPTSQTGVFYKAWTRPVAKTALLAVFVYQLAYWGWSKLEVDDIKEQKKAEIIRLEAQVKKLQDEKRREEK
;
A
#
# COMPACT_ATOMS: atom_id res chain seq x y z
N MET A 1 44.05 38.72 58.98
CA MET A 1 42.62 38.95 58.67
C MET A 1 42.51 40.18 57.79
N SER A 2 41.69 40.12 56.73
CA SER A 2 40.84 41.19 56.20
C SER A 2 40.44 40.87 54.76
N ARG A 3 39.17 40.45 54.57
CA ARG A 3 38.53 40.30 53.25
C ARG A 3 37.79 41.60 52.94
N PRO A 4 37.92 42.19 51.74
CA PRO A 4 36.98 43.19 51.28
C PRO A 4 35.81 42.54 50.54
N THR A 5 34.64 43.07 50.87
CA THR A 5 33.28 42.62 50.59
C THR A 5 32.73 43.12 49.25
N THR A 6 31.96 42.25 48.60
CA THR A 6 30.76 42.46 47.77
C THR A 6 30.71 43.64 46.79
N ASN A 7 30.54 43.34 45.50
CA ASN A 7 29.48 44.00 44.73
C ASN A 7 29.03 43.13 43.54
N LYS A 8 27.89 42.46 43.65
CA LYS A 8 27.21 41.82 42.52
C LYS A 8 26.11 42.76 42.04
N MET A 9 26.43 43.64 41.09
CA MET A 9 25.41 44.38 40.37
C MET A 9 24.58 43.39 39.54
N SER A 10 23.31 43.28 39.87
CA SER A 10 22.34 42.52 39.07
C SER A 10 21.83 43.41 37.94
N PRO A 11 21.96 43.02 36.66
CA PRO A 11 21.34 43.79 35.59
C PRO A 11 19.82 43.64 35.65
N LEU A 12 19.11 44.77 35.58
CA LEU A 12 17.66 44.85 35.45
C LEU A 12 17.22 44.11 34.18
N ARG A 13 16.57 42.96 34.38
CA ARG A 13 16.04 42.11 33.30
C ARG A 13 14.80 42.76 32.71
N THR A 14 14.97 43.47 31.60
CA THR A 14 13.85 43.94 30.76
C THR A 14 13.20 42.75 30.07
N THR A 15 11.99 42.35 30.49
CA THR A 15 11.22 41.30 29.84
C THR A 15 10.33 41.93 28.77
N LEU A 16 10.75 41.87 27.50
CA LEU A 16 9.86 42.12 26.37
C LEU A 16 8.92 40.92 26.18
N PRO A 17 7.60 41.12 25.94
CA PRO A 17 6.71 40.02 25.62
C PRO A 17 7.05 39.48 24.22
N ARG A 18 7.55 38.25 24.19
CA ARG A 18 7.82 37.51 22.95
C ARG A 18 6.49 37.06 22.35
N LEU A 19 6.11 37.67 21.22
CA LEU A 19 4.96 37.24 20.43
C LEU A 19 5.12 35.77 19.99
N PRO A 20 4.03 34.97 19.96
CA PRO A 20 4.09 33.58 19.54
C PRO A 20 4.32 33.51 18.03
N VAL A 21 5.53 33.09 17.63
CA VAL A 21 5.79 32.69 16.25
C VAL A 21 5.04 31.38 16.02
N PHE A 22 3.92 31.46 15.30
CA PHE A 22 3.17 30.30 14.83
C PHE A 22 4.05 29.51 13.84
N ARG A 23 4.84 28.57 14.35
CA ARG A 23 5.57 27.61 13.51
C ARG A 23 4.56 26.59 12.99
N ARG A 24 4.13 26.75 11.73
CA ARG A 24 3.52 25.67 10.95
C ARG A 24 4.55 24.54 10.84
N SER A 25 4.41 23.54 11.71
CA SER A 25 5.14 22.29 11.59
C SER A 25 4.54 21.51 10.41
N ILE A 26 5.23 21.55 9.29
CA ILE A 26 5.01 20.60 8.21
C ILE A 26 5.81 19.36 8.61
N PHE A 27 5.08 18.28 8.89
CA PHE A 27 5.58 16.90 8.96
C PHE A 27 6.51 16.56 10.15
N THR A 28 5.93 16.41 11.34
CA THR A 28 6.54 15.57 12.39
C THR A 28 6.29 14.10 12.07
N PRO A 29 7.31 13.27 11.80
CA PRO A 29 7.11 11.83 11.74
C PRO A 29 6.70 11.37 13.14
N SER A 30 5.48 10.84 13.27
CA SER A 30 5.05 10.12 14.45
C SER A 30 6.00 8.94 14.66
N HIS A 31 6.83 9.01 15.71
CA HIS A 31 7.62 7.87 16.15
C HIS A 31 6.64 6.71 16.38
N LEU A 32 6.82 5.65 15.59
CA LEU A 32 6.03 4.44 15.60
C LEU A 32 6.00 3.83 17.01
N ARG A 33 4.80 3.36 17.39
CA ARG A 33 4.49 2.53 18.57
C ARG A 33 5.70 1.70 19.03
N GLN A 34 6.22 2.03 20.19
CA GLN A 34 7.02 1.09 20.98
C GLN A 34 6.04 0.07 21.58
N TYR A 35 6.01 -1.12 21.02
CA TYR A 35 5.42 -2.27 21.70
C TYR A 35 6.30 -2.60 22.90
N SER A 36 5.78 -2.37 24.09
CA SER A 36 6.38 -2.85 25.34
C SER A 36 6.28 -4.37 25.42
N SER A 37 7.26 -4.97 26.11
CA SER A 37 7.32 -6.35 26.60
C SER A 37 7.32 -7.49 25.57
N SER A 38 8.50 -7.87 25.11
CA SER A 38 9.21 -9.06 25.62
C SER A 38 10.56 -9.19 24.92
N SER A 39 11.65 -9.23 25.71
CA SER A 39 13.03 -9.52 25.28
C SER A 39 13.54 -8.70 24.08
N GLN A 40 14.10 -7.52 24.35
CA GLN A 40 14.97 -6.84 23.40
C GLN A 40 16.23 -7.68 23.17
N LYS A 41 16.13 -8.68 22.28
CA LYS A 41 17.31 -9.32 21.71
C LYS A 41 18.07 -8.22 20.96
N PRO A 42 19.40 -8.05 21.16
CA PRO A 42 20.16 -7.08 20.40
C PRO A 42 19.93 -7.36 18.92
N THR A 43 19.40 -6.37 18.19
CA THR A 43 19.21 -6.50 16.75
C THR A 43 20.58 -6.79 16.15
N SER A 44 20.78 -7.99 15.63
CA SER A 44 22.03 -8.32 14.95
C SER A 44 22.27 -7.29 13.85
N GLN A 45 23.51 -6.82 13.65
CA GLN A 45 23.84 -5.88 12.58
C GLN A 45 23.31 -6.36 11.22
N THR A 46 23.33 -7.68 11.01
CA THR A 46 22.74 -8.34 9.84
C THR A 46 21.22 -8.12 9.73
N GLY A 47 20.45 -8.19 10.83
CA GLY A 47 19.01 -7.95 10.83
C GLY A 47 18.63 -6.51 10.48
N VAL A 48 19.48 -5.53 10.83
CA VAL A 48 19.30 -4.12 10.44
C VAL A 48 19.55 -3.94 8.94
N PHE A 49 20.59 -4.58 8.40
CA PHE A 49 20.91 -4.54 6.96
C PHE A 49 19.77 -5.06 6.09
N TYR A 50 19.23 -6.26 6.40
CA TYR A 50 18.11 -6.82 5.62
C TYR A 50 16.83 -5.98 5.73
N LYS A 51 16.64 -5.34 6.89
CA LYS A 51 15.51 -4.44 7.11
C LYS A 51 15.64 -3.11 6.35
N ALA A 52 16.85 -2.59 6.20
CA ALA A 52 17.12 -1.32 5.52
C ALA A 52 17.12 -1.47 3.99
N TRP A 53 17.75 -2.52 3.45
CA TRP A 53 18.03 -2.64 2.02
C TRP A 53 17.14 -3.66 1.33
N THR A 54 16.92 -4.81 1.96
CA THR A 54 16.26 -5.94 1.29
C THR A 54 14.73 -5.81 1.34
N ARG A 55 14.17 -5.19 2.38
CA ARG A 55 12.72 -4.93 2.46
C ARG A 55 12.20 -4.01 1.35
N PRO A 56 12.81 -2.85 1.07
CA PRO A 56 12.40 -2.01 -0.06
C PRO A 56 12.56 -2.74 -1.41
N VAL A 57 13.69 -3.42 -1.64
CA VAL A 57 13.96 -4.13 -2.89
C VAL A 57 12.99 -5.29 -3.12
N ALA A 58 12.70 -6.08 -2.09
CA ALA A 58 11.72 -7.15 -2.18
C ALA A 58 10.32 -6.61 -2.49
N LYS A 59 9.94 -5.47 -1.90
CA LYS A 59 8.64 -4.82 -2.20
C LYS A 59 8.53 -4.39 -3.65
N THR A 60 9.57 -3.75 -4.19
CA THR A 60 9.53 -3.29 -5.58
C THR A 60 9.63 -4.45 -6.56
N ALA A 61 10.46 -5.45 -6.30
CA ALA A 61 10.56 -6.64 -7.14
C ALA A 61 9.23 -7.42 -7.19
N LEU A 62 8.58 -7.64 -6.04
CA LEU A 62 7.29 -8.32 -5.99
C LEU A 62 6.18 -7.50 -6.67
N LEU A 63 6.17 -6.18 -6.48
CA LEU A 63 5.23 -5.29 -7.16
C LEU A 63 5.47 -5.28 -8.67
N ALA A 64 6.72 -5.24 -9.12
CA ALA A 64 7.07 -5.27 -10.54
C ALA A 64 6.59 -6.55 -11.20
N VAL A 65 6.83 -7.71 -10.58
CA VAL A 65 6.29 -8.98 -11.05
C VAL A 65 4.77 -8.94 -11.05
N PHE A 66 4.14 -8.48 -9.97
CA PHE A 66 2.68 -8.39 -9.89
C PHE A 66 2.06 -7.53 -10.99
N VAL A 67 2.62 -6.34 -11.26
CA VAL A 67 2.15 -5.45 -12.33
C VAL A 67 2.37 -6.10 -13.70
N TYR A 68 3.50 -6.76 -13.92
CA TYR A 68 3.74 -7.51 -15.15
C TYR A 68 2.71 -8.64 -15.35
N GLN A 69 2.42 -9.41 -14.29
CA GLN A 69 1.39 -10.46 -14.34
C GLN A 69 0.01 -9.88 -14.65
N LEU A 70 -0.35 -8.75 -14.04
CA LEU A 70 -1.63 -8.08 -14.31
C LEU A 70 -1.70 -7.52 -15.74
N ALA A 71 -0.61 -6.97 -16.26
CA ALA A 71 -0.55 -6.47 -17.62
C ALA A 71 -0.67 -7.61 -18.63
N TYR A 72 0.05 -8.71 -18.43
CA TYR A 72 -0.04 -9.90 -19.27
C TYR A 72 -1.43 -10.55 -19.19
N TRP A 73 -1.99 -10.66 -17.98
CA TRP A 73 -3.36 -11.16 -17.79
C TRP A 73 -4.40 -10.25 -18.44
N GLY A 74 -4.25 -8.93 -18.32
CA GLY A 74 -5.10 -7.95 -18.96
C GLY A 74 -5.05 -8.05 -20.48
N TRP A 75 -3.85 -8.23 -21.05
CA TRP A 75 -3.65 -8.50 -22.47
C TRP A 75 -4.40 -9.76 -22.91
N SER A 76 -4.17 -10.89 -22.22
CA SER A 76 -4.85 -12.16 -22.53
C SER A 76 -6.38 -12.10 -22.34
N LYS A 77 -6.88 -11.20 -21.50
CA LYS A 77 -8.33 -11.07 -21.25
C LYS A 77 -9.04 -10.29 -22.35
N LEU A 78 -8.41 -9.26 -22.92
CA LEU A 78 -8.98 -8.50 -24.03
C LEU A 78 -9.30 -9.40 -25.23
N GLU A 79 -8.40 -10.34 -25.55
CA GLU A 79 -8.60 -11.30 -26.64
C GLU A 79 -9.75 -12.29 -26.35
N VAL A 80 -9.95 -12.64 -25.08
CA VAL A 80 -10.94 -13.64 -24.67
C VAL A 80 -12.35 -13.06 -24.58
N ASP A 81 -12.50 -11.78 -24.25
CA ASP A 81 -13.81 -11.16 -24.08
C ASP A 81 -14.55 -11.04 -25.43
N ASP A 82 -13.86 -10.71 -26.53
CA ASP A 82 -14.45 -10.68 -27.88
C ASP A 82 -14.86 -12.08 -28.37
N ILE A 83 -14.03 -13.09 -28.10
CA ILE A 83 -14.30 -14.48 -28.52
C ILE A 83 -15.47 -15.07 -27.73
N LYS A 84 -15.58 -14.74 -26.43
CA LYS A 84 -16.66 -15.26 -25.59
C LYS A 84 -18.04 -14.78 -26.02
N GLU A 85 -18.18 -13.54 -26.48
CA GLU A 85 -19.47 -13.03 -26.93
C GLU A 85 -19.95 -13.76 -28.19
N GLN A 86 -19.07 -13.91 -29.19
CA GLN A 86 -19.38 -14.64 -30.42
C GLN A 86 -19.73 -16.11 -30.14
N LYS A 87 -18.93 -16.78 -29.31
CA LYS A 87 -19.16 -18.20 -28.98
C LYS A 87 -20.43 -18.42 -28.17
N LYS A 88 -20.79 -17.51 -27.25
CA LYS A 88 -22.08 -17.57 -26.54
C LYS A 88 -23.26 -17.40 -27.50
N ALA A 89 -23.16 -16.47 -28.46
CA ALA A 89 -24.21 -16.29 -29.46
C ALA A 89 -24.38 -17.52 -30.37
N GLU A 90 -23.27 -18.15 -30.78
CA GLU A 90 -23.29 -19.41 -31.53
C GLU A 90 -23.96 -20.54 -30.72
N ILE A 91 -23.62 -20.69 -29.43
CA ILE A 91 -24.21 -21.71 -28.55
C ILE A 91 -25.73 -21.52 -28.44
N ILE A 92 -26.19 -20.29 -28.17
CA ILE A 92 -27.64 -20.00 -28.05
C ILE A 92 -28.37 -20.34 -29.35
N ARG A 93 -27.78 -20.01 -30.51
CA ARG A 93 -28.34 -20.35 -31.81
C ARG A 93 -28.44 -21.86 -32.00
N LEU A 94 -27.39 -22.60 -31.67
CA LEU A 94 -27.35 -24.05 -31.80
C LEU A 94 -28.35 -24.73 -30.86
N GLU A 95 -28.43 -24.29 -29.60
CA GLU A 95 -29.43 -24.77 -28.64
C GLU A 95 -30.86 -24.53 -29.14
N ALA A 96 -31.13 -23.38 -29.75
CA ALA A 96 -32.44 -23.09 -30.33
C ALA A 96 -32.76 -24.00 -31.53
N GLN A 97 -31.78 -24.32 -32.36
CA GLN A 97 -31.96 -25.24 -33.50
C GLN A 97 -32.20 -26.68 -33.03
N VAL A 98 -31.41 -27.16 -32.05
CA VAL A 98 -31.58 -28.50 -31.48
C VAL A 98 -32.97 -28.63 -30.85
N LYS A 99 -33.42 -27.61 -30.12
CA LYS A 99 -34.76 -27.62 -29.51
C LYS A 99 -35.88 -27.68 -30.56
N LYS A 100 -35.77 -26.89 -31.64
CA LYS A 100 -36.73 -26.93 -32.76
C LYS A 100 -36.79 -28.31 -33.41
N LEU A 101 -35.63 -28.91 -33.71
CA LEU A 101 -35.56 -30.23 -34.32
C LEU A 101 -36.09 -31.34 -33.38
N GLN A 102 -35.83 -31.24 -32.07
CA GLN A 102 -36.42 -32.17 -31.09
C GLN A 102 -37.94 -32.03 -31.01
N ASP A 103 -38.46 -30.80 -31.06
CA ASP A 103 -39.90 -30.54 -31.03
C ASP A 103 -40.59 -31.01 -32.33
N GLU A 104 -39.95 -30.84 -33.49
CA GLU A 104 -40.42 -31.36 -34.79
C GLU A 104 -40.44 -32.89 -34.80
N LYS A 105 -39.33 -33.53 -34.41
CA LYS A 105 -39.26 -34.99 -34.31
C LYS A 105 -40.34 -35.56 -33.37
N ARG A 106 -40.55 -34.91 -32.22
CA ARG A 106 -41.60 -35.31 -31.25
C ARG A 106 -43.02 -35.13 -31.80
N ARG A 107 -43.24 -34.20 -32.73
CA ARG A 107 -44.54 -34.01 -33.40
C ARG A 107 -44.78 -35.02 -34.51
N GLU A 108 -43.73 -35.45 -35.21
CA GLU A 108 -43.82 -36.51 -36.23
C GLU A 108 -44.03 -37.91 -35.63
N GLU A 109 -43.54 -38.16 -34.41
CA GLU A 109 -43.75 -39.42 -33.68
C GLU A 109 -45.11 -39.52 -32.94
N LYS A 110 -45.96 -38.49 -33.03
CA LYS A 110 -47.30 -38.44 -32.39
C LYS A 110 -48.43 -38.49 -33.42
#